data_AF-A0A0Q6CF82-F1
#
_entry.id   AF-A0A0Q6CF82-F1
#
_cell.length_a   1.000
_cell.length_b   1.000
_cell.length_c   1.000
_cell.angle_alpha   90.00
_cell.angle_beta   90.00
_cell.angle_gamma   90.00
#
_symmetry.space_group_name_H-M   'P 1'
#
loop_
_entity.id
_entity.type
_entity.pdbx_description
1 polymer ?
#
loop_
_entity_poly.entity_id
_entity_poly.type
_entity_poly.pdbx_seq_one_letter_code
_entity_poly.pdbx_strand_id
1 'polypeptide(L)' 'MNAPAHHIEREPLDALGWNAFFADQITPDDASLEPARISRVHRSRLIALSAAAVEGARLFQVAP' A
#
# COMPACT_ATOMS: atom_id res chain seq x y z
N MET A 1 -9.19 14.00 24.69
CA MET A 1 -8.49 12.77 24.28
C MET A 1 -9.43 12.04 23.32
N ASN A 2 -9.19 12.14 22.00
CA ASN A 2 -9.76 11.30 20.93
C ASN A 2 -9.24 11.86 19.60
N ALA A 3 -8.18 11.26 19.06
CA ALA A 3 -7.78 11.47 17.67
C ALA A 3 -8.71 10.64 16.76
N PRO A 4 -9.09 11.12 15.57
CA PRO A 4 -9.90 10.32 14.65
C PRO A 4 -9.06 9.14 14.14
N ALA A 5 -9.39 7.93 14.57
CA ALA A 5 -8.72 6.72 14.14
C ALA A 5 -9.06 6.41 12.66
N HIS A 6 -8.09 6.64 11.76
CA HIS A 6 -7.72 5.82 10.60
C HIS A 6 -8.83 5.16 9.75
N HIS A 7 -9.93 5.86 9.44
CA HIS A 7 -10.94 5.32 8.52
C HIS A 7 -10.44 5.23 7.06
N ILE A 8 -9.34 5.94 6.73
CA ILE A 8 -8.72 5.92 5.41
C ILE A 8 -7.97 4.61 5.12
N GLU A 9 -7.68 3.75 6.12
CA GLU A 9 -6.55 2.80 6.00
C GLU A 9 -6.92 1.33 5.75
N ARG A 10 -8.09 0.85 6.19
CA ARG A 10 -8.45 -0.58 6.04
C ARG A 10 -9.04 -0.91 4.67
N GLU A 11 -9.91 -0.04 4.16
CA GLU A 11 -10.57 -0.22 2.86
C GLU A 11 -9.61 -0.31 1.65
N PRO A 12 -8.56 0.52 1.53
CA PRO A 12 -7.60 0.39 0.42
C PRO A 12 -6.68 -0.82 0.57
N LEU A 13 -6.35 -1.25 1.79
CA LEU A 13 -5.50 -2.42 2.02
C LEU A 13 -6.26 -3.72 1.72
N ASP A 14 -7.52 -3.83 2.13
CA ASP A 14 -8.40 -4.93 1.78
C ASP A 14 -8.55 -5.06 0.24
N ALA A 15 -8.71 -3.94 -0.46
CA ALA A 15 -8.75 -3.89 -1.93
C ALA A 15 -7.44 -4.37 -2.59
N LEU A 16 -6.31 -4.17 -1.91
CA LEU A 16 -5.00 -4.71 -2.32
C LEU A 16 -4.79 -6.17 -1.88
N GLY A 17 -5.77 -6.79 -1.23
CA GLY A 17 -5.74 -8.19 -0.80
C GLY A 17 -5.02 -8.43 0.53
N TRP A 18 -4.88 -7.38 1.35
CA TRP A 18 -4.39 -7.53 2.71
C TRP A 18 -5.46 -8.17 3.59
N ASN A 19 -5.03 -8.88 4.62
CA ASN A 19 -5.91 -9.34 5.68
C ASN A 19 -5.68 -8.49 6.94
N ALA A 20 -6.61 -8.59 7.89
CA ALA A 20 -6.56 -7.81 9.13
C ALA A 20 -5.25 -8.00 9.91
N PHE A 21 -4.69 -9.21 9.92
CA PHE A 21 -3.44 -9.51 10.63
C PHE A 21 -2.23 -8.70 10.09
N PHE A 22 -2.18 -8.44 8.78
CA PHE A 22 -1.13 -7.61 8.20
C PHE A 22 -1.42 -6.11 8.35
N ALA A 23 -2.70 -5.71 8.30
CA ALA A 23 -3.09 -4.32 8.53
C ALA A 23 -2.75 -3.85 9.95
N ASP A 24 -2.84 -4.74 10.95
CA ASP A 24 -2.50 -4.45 12.35
C ASP A 24 -0.99 -4.18 12.59
N GLN A 25 -0.13 -4.43 11.60
CA GLN A 25 1.31 -4.18 11.68
C GLN A 25 1.71 -2.78 11.17
N ILE A 26 0.77 -2.02 10.63
CA ILE A 26 1.00 -0.64 10.19
C ILE A 26 1.12 0.25 11.42
N THR A 27 2.18 1.05 11.45
CA THR A 27 2.46 1.97 12.55
C THR A 27 2.17 3.41 12.14
N PRO A 28 2.06 4.35 13.09
CA PRO A 28 1.89 5.78 12.77
C PRO A 28 3.01 6.35 11.89
N ASP A 29 4.21 5.76 11.94
CA ASP A 29 5.35 6.18 11.12
C ASP A 29 5.14 5.88 9.62
N ASP A 30 4.26 4.93 9.31
CA ASP A 30 3.91 4.51 7.95
C ASP A 30 2.80 5.38 7.33
N ALA A 31 2.20 6.31 8.08
CA ALA A 31 1.06 7.12 7.64
C ALA A 31 1.34 8.02 6.42
N SER A 32 2.63 8.27 6.12
CA SER A 32 3.07 9.02 4.93
C SER A 32 3.31 8.15 3.69
N LEU A 33 3.17 6.83 3.81
CA LEU A 33 3.42 5.88 2.74
C LEU A 33 2.13 5.55 1.98
N GLU A 34 2.28 5.28 0.68
CA GLU A 34 1.18 4.91 -0.19
C GLU A 34 1.02 3.38 -0.24
N PRO A 35 -0.18 2.83 0.07
CA PRO A 35 -0.44 1.41 -0.06
C PRO A 35 -0.25 0.89 -1.49
N ALA A 36 0.56 -0.15 -1.67
CA ALA A 36 0.76 -0.81 -2.95
C ALA A 36 0.93 -2.34 -2.83
N ARG A 37 0.45 -3.08 -3.83
CA ARG A 37 0.62 -4.54 -3.97
C ARG A 37 1.51 -4.86 -5.15
N ILE A 38 2.62 -5.55 -4.92
CA ILE A 38 3.49 -6.04 -5.99
C ILE A 38 2.71 -7.07 -6.84
N SER A 39 2.63 -6.79 -8.15
CA SER A 39 2.00 -7.68 -9.13
C SER A 39 3.03 -8.47 -9.94
N ARG A 40 4.20 -7.88 -10.20
CA ARG A 40 5.30 -8.53 -10.92
C ARG A 40 6.66 -8.09 -10.41
N VAL A 41 7.58 -9.05 -10.39
CA VAL A 41 8.98 -8.86 -10.03
C VAL A 41 9.85 -9.25 -11.21
N HIS A 42 10.69 -8.32 -11.64
CA HIS A 42 11.81 -8.56 -12.55
C HIS A 42 13.11 -8.14 -11.84
N ARG A 43 14.24 -8.68 -12.28
CA ARG A 43 15.55 -8.45 -11.63
C ARG A 43 15.90 -6.97 -11.42
N SER A 44 15.50 -6.09 -12.33
CA SER A 44 15.75 -4.64 -12.28
C SER A 44 14.49 -3.78 -12.12
N ARG A 45 13.31 -4.40 -11.92
CA ARG A 45 12.03 -3.68 -11.99
C ARG A 45 10.94 -4.33 -11.16
N LEU A 46 10.18 -3.52 -10.44
CA LEU A 46 8.95 -3.94 -9.78
C LEU A 46 7.73 -3.23 -10.40
N ILE A 47 6.63 -3.96 -10.50
CA ILE A 47 5.33 -3.43 -10.91
C ILE A 47 4.38 -3.63 -9.75
N ALA A 48 3.74 -2.56 -9.28
CA ALA A 48 2.76 -2.65 -8.21
C ALA A 48 1.46 -1.93 -8.56
N LEU A 49 0.39 -2.37 -7.92
CA LEU A 49 -0.94 -1.80 -7.97
C LEU A 49 -1.13 -0.93 -6.73
N SER A 50 -1.65 0.28 -6.87
CA SER A 50 -1.95 1.17 -5.75
C SER A 50 -3.45 1.46 -5.68
N ALA A 51 -3.98 1.59 -4.47
CA ALA A 51 -5.41 1.86 -4.27
C ALA A 51 -5.85 3.22 -4.86
N ALA A 52 -4.94 4.19 -4.93
CA ALA A 52 -5.21 5.52 -5.51
C ALA A 52 -5.29 5.56 -7.04
N ALA A 53 -4.97 4.46 -7.75
CA ALA A 53 -4.92 4.44 -9.20
C ALA A 53 -6.23 3.93 -9.81
N VAL A 54 -7.21 4.82 -9.92
CA VAL A 54 -8.10 4.76 -11.08
C VAL A 54 -7.23 5.23 -12.25
N GLU A 55 -6.72 4.27 -13.04
CA GLU A 55 -5.87 4.44 -14.22
C GLU A 55 -4.33 4.45 -13.99
N GLY A 56 -3.71 3.27 -14.14
CA GLY A 56 -2.27 3.13 -14.41
C GLY A 56 -1.43 2.63 -13.22
N ALA A 57 -0.99 1.36 -13.30
CA ALA A 57 0.01 0.80 -12.40
C ALA A 57 1.27 1.67 -12.32
N ARG A 58 1.64 2.15 -11.13
CA ARG A 58 2.91 2.86 -10.94
C ARG A 58 4.06 1.86 -10.98
N LEU A 59 5.08 2.20 -11.75
CA LEU A 59 6.29 1.41 -11.90
C LEU A 59 7.28 1.87 -10.83
N PHE A 60 7.57 0.99 -9.88
CA PHE A 60 8.56 1.27 -8.85
C PHE A 60 9.92 0.78 -9.36
N GLN A 61 10.82 1.73 -9.64
CA GLN A 61 12.21 1.40 -9.95
C GLN A 61 12.95 1.17 -8.63
N VAL A 62 13.50 -0.03 -8.46
CA VAL A 62 14.43 -0.31 -7.38
C VAL A 62 15.76 0.31 -7.81
N ALA A 63 16.21 1.35 -7.13
CA ALA A 63 17.56 1.88 -7.31
C ALA A 63 18.59 0.79 -6.93
N PRO A 64 19.73 0.70 -7.66
CA PRO A 64 20.77 -0.29 -7.37
C PRO A 64 21.40 -0.11 -5.99
#